data_AF-A0A1H2FJ70-F1
#
_entry.id   AF-A0A1H2FJ70-F1
#
_cell.length_a   1.000
_cell.length_b   1.000
_cell.length_c   1.000
_cell.angle_alpha   90.00
_cell.angle_beta   90.00
_cell.angle_gamma   90.00
#
_symmetry.space_group_name_H-M   'P 1'
#
loop_
_entity.id
_entity.type
_entity.pdbx_description
1 polymer ?
#
loop_
_entity_poly.entity_id
_entity_poly.type
_entity_poly.pdbx_seq_one_letter_code
_entity_poly.pdbx_strand_id
1 'polypeptide(L)'
;MSGSVNKVILVGNLGADPEVRRMQDGRPVVNLRLATSETWRDKNSGERRERTEWHRVVIFSEGLAKVAENYLRKGSKIYVEGQLQTRKWQDQSGQDRYSTEVVLQGFNATLTMLDGRGEGGGGGGRSGGGGYVEQGGGGGYDQGGGYDQGGPSGGGSSSGGGGQRGGFGGGGAGDMDDEIPF
;
A
#
# COMPACT_ATOMS: atom_id res chain seq x y z
N MET A 1 1.12 -34.03 15.89
CA MET A 1 1.26 -33.07 14.77
C MET A 1 -0.10 -32.43 14.53
N SER A 2 -0.20 -31.10 14.54
CA SER A 2 -1.45 -30.40 14.21
C SER A 2 -1.62 -30.35 12.69
N GLY A 3 -2.62 -31.07 12.17
CA GLY A 3 -2.82 -31.29 10.73
C GLY A 3 -3.71 -30.27 10.02
N SER A 4 -3.78 -29.01 10.49
CA SER A 4 -4.58 -27.99 9.83
C SER A 4 -3.91 -26.61 9.88
N VAL A 5 -4.19 -25.80 8.86
CA VAL A 5 -3.69 -24.43 8.73
C VAL A 5 -4.89 -23.48 8.71
N ASN A 6 -4.87 -22.51 9.62
CA ASN A 6 -5.76 -21.37 9.60
C ASN A 6 -4.89 -20.11 9.51
N LYS A 7 -4.89 -19.47 8.35
CA LYS A 7 -4.15 -18.25 8.05
C LYS A 7 -4.99 -17.36 7.16
N VAL A 8 -5.07 -16.09 7.52
CA VAL A 8 -5.68 -15.02 6.73
C VAL A 8 -4.61 -13.99 6.46
N ILE A 9 -4.51 -13.54 5.20
CA ILE A 9 -3.63 -12.46 4.78
C ILE A 9 -4.49 -11.41 4.12
N LEU A 10 -4.42 -10.16 4.59
CA LEU A 10 -5.14 -9.04 4.00
C LEU A 10 -4.21 -7.86 3.79
N VAL A 11 -4.42 -7.17 2.68
CA VAL A 11 -3.89 -5.84 2.43
C VAL A 11 -5.06 -4.93 2.12
N GLY A 12 -5.23 -3.87 2.90
CA GLY A 12 -6.39 -3.00 2.77
C GLY A 12 -6.21 -1.68 3.48
N ASN A 13 -7.27 -0.88 3.47
CA ASN A 13 -7.30 0.44 4.10
C ASN A 13 -8.31 0.47 5.26
N LEU A 14 -7.97 1.18 6.33
CA LEU A 14 -8.87 1.36 7.47
C LEU A 14 -10.08 2.23 7.07
N GLY A 15 -11.30 1.75 7.30
CA GLY A 15 -12.53 2.53 7.05
C GLY A 15 -12.86 3.54 8.15
N ALA A 16 -12.31 3.35 9.35
CA ALA A 16 -12.48 4.20 10.52
C ALA A 16 -11.19 4.17 11.36
N ASP A 17 -11.08 5.09 12.32
CA ASP A 17 -9.99 5.06 13.29
C ASP A 17 -10.03 3.77 14.13
N PRO A 18 -8.87 3.27 14.60
CA PRO A 18 -8.82 2.10 15.47
C PRO A 18 -9.67 2.27 16.75
N GLU A 19 -10.52 1.28 17.04
CA GLU A 19 -11.29 1.25 18.28
C GLU A 19 -10.49 0.52 19.36
N VAL A 20 -9.99 1.25 20.36
CA VAL A 20 -9.18 0.70 21.45
C VAL A 20 -10.03 0.45 22.69
N ARG A 21 -9.97 -0.77 23.22
CA ARG A 21 -10.60 -1.16 24.48
C ARG A 21 -9.56 -1.76 25.40
N ARG A 22 -9.65 -1.49 26.70
CA ARG A 22 -8.80 -2.15 27.71
C ARG A 22 -9.58 -3.24 28.41
N MET A 23 -8.99 -4.42 28.50
CA MET A 23 -9.54 -5.52 29.29
C MET A 23 -9.41 -5.24 30.80
N GLN A 24 -10.07 -6.05 31.62
CA GLN A 24 -10.00 -5.95 33.08
C GLN A 24 -8.56 -6.10 33.63
N ASP A 25 -7.72 -6.85 32.93
CA ASP A 25 -6.30 -7.04 33.24
C ASP A 25 -5.39 -5.89 32.71
N GLY A 26 -5.96 -4.86 32.11
CA GLY A 26 -5.26 -3.70 31.56
C GLY A 26 -4.70 -3.89 30.15
N ARG A 27 -4.78 -5.09 29.55
CA ARG A 27 -4.27 -5.33 28.19
C ARG A 27 -5.11 -4.59 27.15
N PRO A 28 -4.49 -3.89 26.19
CA PRO A 28 -5.20 -3.24 25.10
C PRO A 28 -5.66 -4.26 24.07
N VAL A 29 -6.89 -4.09 23.58
CA VAL A 29 -7.50 -4.80 22.47
C VAL A 29 -7.90 -3.79 21.44
N VAL A 30 -7.46 -3.98 20.20
CA VAL A 30 -7.75 -3.05 19.11
C VAL A 30 -8.65 -3.73 18.10
N ASN A 31 -9.77 -3.07 17.80
CA ASN A 31 -10.73 -3.46 16.79
C ASN A 31 -10.52 -2.57 15.55
N LEU A 32 -10.24 -3.19 14.40
CA LEU A 32 -10.08 -2.49 13.12
C LEU A 32 -11.17 -2.90 12.13
N ARG A 33 -11.57 -1.95 11.29
CA ARG A 33 -12.45 -2.16 10.15
C ARG A 33 -11.66 -1.96 8.87
N LEU A 34 -11.31 -3.04 8.19
CA LEU A 34 -10.44 -3.05 7.02
C LEU A 34 -11.25 -3.28 5.74
N ALA A 35 -11.07 -2.42 4.74
CA ALA A 35 -11.66 -2.58 3.41
C ALA A 35 -10.66 -3.21 2.43
N THR A 36 -11.14 -4.16 1.63
CA THR A 36 -10.45 -4.63 0.41
C THR A 36 -11.39 -4.50 -0.78
N SER A 37 -10.91 -3.96 -1.90
CA SER A 37 -11.76 -3.70 -3.06
C SER A 37 -11.25 -4.45 -4.29
N GLU A 38 -12.16 -5.05 -5.03
CA GLU A 38 -11.92 -5.70 -6.32
C GLU A 38 -12.66 -4.93 -7.41
N THR A 39 -11.98 -4.67 -8.53
CA THR A 39 -12.58 -4.04 -9.72
C THR A 39 -12.52 -5.03 -10.87
N TRP A 40 -13.64 -5.23 -11.57
CA TRP A 40 -13.71 -6.06 -12.76
C TRP A 40 -14.61 -5.44 -13.83
N ARG A 41 -14.54 -5.96 -15.05
CA ARG A 41 -15.46 -5.60 -16.13
C ARG A 41 -16.56 -6.65 -16.24
N ASP A 42 -17.82 -6.23 -16.20
CA ASP A 42 -18.96 -7.13 -16.37
C ASP A 42 -18.96 -7.70 -17.79
N LYS A 43 -19.10 -9.03 -17.92
CA LYS A 43 -19.01 -9.70 -19.21
C LYS A 43 -20.22 -9.45 -20.11
N ASN A 44 -21.38 -9.12 -19.54
CA ASN A 44 -22.62 -8.93 -20.28
C ASN A 44 -22.81 -7.45 -20.67
N SER A 45 -22.60 -6.52 -19.73
CA SER A 45 -22.78 -5.09 -20.00
C SER A 45 -21.51 -4.39 -20.49
N GLY A 46 -20.33 -4.99 -20.26
CA GLY A 46 -19.05 -4.35 -20.55
C GLY A 46 -18.69 -3.20 -19.61
N GLU A 47 -19.49 -2.94 -18.59
CA GLU A 47 -19.28 -1.86 -17.61
C GLU A 47 -18.23 -2.24 -16.57
N ARG A 48 -17.52 -1.24 -16.05
CA ARG A 48 -16.61 -1.43 -14.91
C ARG A 48 -17.42 -1.50 -13.62
N ARG A 49 -17.25 -2.58 -12.85
CA ARG A 49 -17.85 -2.80 -11.54
C ARG A 49 -16.79 -2.86 -10.46
N GLU A 50 -17.20 -2.54 -9.24
CA GLU A 50 -16.36 -2.57 -8.05
C GLU A 50 -17.12 -3.23 -6.90
N ARG A 51 -16.42 -4.05 -6.10
CA ARG A 51 -16.94 -4.67 -4.88
C ARG A 51 -15.95 -4.46 -3.77
N THR A 52 -16.42 -3.92 -2.66
CA THR A 52 -15.63 -3.73 -1.45
C THR A 52 -16.10 -4.69 -0.37
N GLU A 53 -15.16 -5.46 0.17
CA GLU A 53 -15.36 -6.36 1.30
C GLU A 53 -14.84 -5.72 2.59
N TRP A 54 -15.60 -5.88 3.67
CA TRP A 54 -15.29 -5.31 4.98
C TRP A 54 -14.91 -6.40 5.96
N HIS A 55 -13.69 -6.33 6.47
CA HIS A 55 -13.10 -7.29 7.39
C HIS A 55 -13.03 -6.68 8.79
N ARG A 56 -13.49 -7.44 9.78
CA ARG A 56 -13.28 -7.12 11.19
C ARG A 56 -11.99 -7.78 11.65
N VAL A 57 -11.00 -6.97 11.98
CA VAL A 57 -9.71 -7.43 12.50
C VAL A 57 -9.63 -7.11 13.98
N VAL A 58 -9.23 -8.08 14.80
CA VAL A 58 -9.12 -7.94 16.27
C VAL A 58 -7.70 -8.28 16.69
N ILE A 59 -7.04 -7.34 17.36
CA ILE A 59 -5.65 -7.45 17.78
C ILE A 59 -5.62 -7.66 19.29
N PHE A 60 -5.19 -8.84 19.71
CA PHE A 60 -4.92 -9.18 21.12
C PHE A 60 -3.42 -9.14 21.44
N SER A 61 -2.55 -9.21 20.44
CA SER A 61 -1.11 -9.05 20.63
C SER A 61 -0.80 -7.64 21.15
N GLU A 62 -0.27 -7.54 22.37
CA GLU A 62 -0.01 -6.26 23.04
C GLU A 62 0.91 -5.35 22.23
N GLY A 63 1.97 -5.91 21.64
CA GLY A 63 2.90 -5.15 20.82
C GLY A 63 2.23 -4.57 19.56
N LEU A 64 1.43 -5.37 18.88
CA LEU A 64 0.70 -4.93 17.68
C LEU A 64 -0.43 -3.97 18.03
N ALA A 65 -1.09 -4.15 19.18
CA ALA A 65 -2.12 -3.25 19.68
C ALA A 65 -1.56 -1.85 19.93
N LYS A 66 -0.40 -1.73 20.58
CA LYS A 66 0.29 -0.45 20.77
C LYS A 66 0.69 0.20 19.44
N VAL A 67 1.13 -0.58 18.45
CA VAL A 67 1.42 -0.05 17.12
C VAL A 67 0.14 0.48 16.47
N ALA A 68 -0.94 -0.29 16.52
CA ALA A 68 -2.23 0.10 15.95
C ALA A 68 -2.78 1.38 16.58
N GLU A 69 -2.78 1.48 17.91
CA GLU A 69 -3.24 2.66 18.67
C GLU A 69 -2.43 3.91 18.31
N ASN A 70 -1.10 3.80 18.31
CA ASN A 70 -0.25 4.98 18.15
C ASN A 70 -0.19 5.50 16.72
N TYR A 71 -0.21 4.61 15.73
CA TYR A 71 0.15 4.97 14.35
C TYR A 71 -0.98 4.85 13.33
N LEU A 72 -1.97 3.98 13.56
CA LEU A 72 -3.03 3.78 12.58
C LEU A 72 -4.16 4.80 12.74
N ARG A 73 -4.66 5.30 11.62
CA ARG A 73 -5.82 6.19 11.55
C ARG A 73 -6.74 5.72 10.42
N LYS A 74 -7.93 6.30 10.33
CA LYS A 74 -8.79 6.12 9.16
C LYS A 74 -7.98 6.38 7.88
N GLY A 75 -8.12 5.49 6.90
CA GLY A 75 -7.42 5.56 5.63
C GLY A 75 -6.07 4.84 5.63
N SER A 76 -5.47 4.53 6.78
CA SER A 76 -4.16 3.86 6.82
C SER A 76 -4.17 2.55 6.05
N LYS A 77 -3.17 2.36 5.18
CA LYS A 77 -2.96 1.12 4.44
C LYS A 77 -2.11 0.16 5.26
N ILE A 78 -2.63 -1.04 5.48
CA ILE A 78 -1.95 -2.05 6.28
C ILE A 78 -1.96 -3.41 5.60
N TYR A 79 -0.90 -4.17 5.88
CA TYR A 79 -0.85 -5.61 5.72
C TYR A 79 -1.08 -6.27 7.08
N VAL A 80 -1.92 -7.30 7.13
CA VAL A 80 -2.17 -8.10 8.32
C VAL A 80 -2.14 -9.58 8.01
N GLU A 81 -1.53 -10.35 8.92
CA GLU A 81 -1.67 -11.80 8.97
C GLU A 81 -2.26 -12.23 10.31
N GLY A 82 -3.29 -13.08 10.25
CA GLY A 82 -3.96 -13.60 11.42
C GLY A 82 -4.67 -14.92 11.14
N GLN A 83 -5.70 -15.20 11.93
CA GLN A 83 -6.49 -16.43 11.83
C GLN A 83 -7.98 -16.10 11.87
N LEU A 84 -8.82 -16.86 11.15
CA LEU A 84 -10.26 -16.72 11.31
C LEU A 84 -10.71 -17.30 12.65
N GLN A 85 -11.54 -16.55 13.37
CA GLN A 85 -12.28 -17.05 14.53
C GLN A 85 -13.73 -16.62 14.42
N THR A 86 -14.63 -17.59 14.61
CA THR A 86 -16.06 -17.32 14.69
C THR A 86 -16.51 -17.48 16.13
N ARG A 87 -17.00 -16.40 16.73
CA ARG A 87 -17.58 -16.44 18.07
C ARG A 87 -19.10 -16.42 18.01
N LYS A 88 -19.71 -17.19 18.91
CA LYS A 88 -21.14 -17.20 19.17
C LYS A 88 -21.45 -16.22 20.31
N TRP A 89 -22.48 -15.40 20.17
CA TRP A 89 -22.98 -14.51 21.21
C TRP A 89 -24.50 -14.41 21.13
N GLN A 90 -25.17 -14.08 22.23
CA GLN A 90 -26.63 -13.89 22.24
C GLN A 90 -26.96 -12.40 22.17
N ASP A 91 -27.92 -12.06 21.32
CA ASP A 91 -28.45 -10.70 21.27
C ASP A 91 -29.44 -10.43 22.43
N GLN A 92 -29.95 -9.20 22.51
CA GLN A 92 -30.87 -8.78 23.56
C GLN A 92 -32.19 -9.57 23.56
N SER A 93 -32.53 -10.21 22.44
CA SER A 93 -33.72 -11.06 22.31
C SER A 93 -33.42 -12.53 22.64
N GLY A 94 -32.19 -12.86 23.08
CA GLY A 94 -31.75 -14.21 23.41
C GLY A 94 -31.44 -15.07 22.17
N GLN A 95 -31.41 -14.50 20.97
CA GLN A 95 -31.12 -15.25 19.75
C GLN A 95 -29.62 -15.41 19.56
N ASP A 96 -29.21 -16.60 19.13
CA ASP A 96 -27.82 -16.92 18.83
C ASP A 96 -27.35 -16.19 17.56
N ARG A 97 -26.26 -15.43 17.70
CA ARG A 97 -25.57 -14.70 16.63
C ARG A 97 -24.14 -15.17 16.51
N TYR A 98 -23.62 -15.13 15.29
CA TYR A 98 -22.26 -15.50 14.97
C TYR A 98 -21.51 -14.29 14.41
N SER A 99 -20.25 -14.16 14.77
CA SER A 99 -19.38 -13.12 14.22
C SER A 99 -18.03 -13.71 13.90
N THR A 100 -17.66 -13.64 12.64
CA THR A 100 -16.36 -14.08 12.12
C THR A 100 -15.40 -12.90 12.10
N GLU A 101 -14.24 -13.08 12.71
CA GLU A 101 -13.22 -12.05 12.94
C GLU A 101 -11.85 -12.58 12.51
N VAL A 102 -10.99 -11.70 12.00
CA VAL A 102 -9.58 -12.00 11.76
C VAL A 102 -8.81 -11.63 13.01
N VAL A 103 -8.26 -12.63 13.70
CA VAL A 103 -7.66 -12.45 15.01
C VAL A 103 -6.14 -12.49 14.92
N LEU A 104 -5.50 -11.44 15.46
CA LEU A 104 -4.05 -11.31 15.59
C LEU A 104 -3.66 -11.62 17.04
N GLN A 105 -3.23 -12.86 17.26
CA GLN A 105 -2.81 -13.39 18.56
C GLN A 105 -1.57 -14.28 18.42
N GLY A 106 -0.74 -14.34 19.46
CA GLY A 106 0.45 -15.20 19.50
C GLY A 106 1.55 -14.79 18.51
N PHE A 107 2.49 -15.71 18.27
CA PHE A 107 3.69 -15.45 17.45
C PHE A 107 3.44 -15.42 15.94
N ASN A 108 2.31 -15.95 15.47
CA ASN A 108 1.99 -16.04 14.03
C ASN A 108 1.24 -14.80 13.50
N ALA A 109 1.05 -13.78 14.34
CA ALA A 109 0.34 -12.55 13.99
C ALA A 109 1.29 -11.49 13.47
N THR A 110 0.94 -10.87 12.35
CA THR A 110 1.75 -9.81 11.73
C THR A 110 0.88 -8.61 11.42
N LEU A 111 1.41 -7.42 11.67
CA LEU A 111 0.86 -6.16 11.20
C LEU A 111 1.99 -5.30 10.65
N THR A 112 1.81 -4.78 9.44
CA THR A 112 2.76 -3.89 8.80
C THR A 112 2.03 -2.70 8.21
N MET A 113 2.45 -1.49 8.58
CA MET A 113 1.99 -0.27 7.92
C MET A 113 2.63 -0.18 6.54
N LEU A 114 1.81 0.08 5.54
CA LEU A 114 2.25 0.22 4.14
C LEU A 114 2.19 1.67 3.68
N ASP A 115 1.73 2.58 4.54
CA ASP A 115 1.75 4.01 4.26
C ASP A 115 3.22 4.47 4.18
N GLY A 116 3.56 5.17 3.11
CA GLY A 116 4.86 5.79 2.96
C GLY A 116 5.07 6.85 4.04
N ARG A 117 6.29 6.94 4.58
CA ARG A 117 6.73 8.03 5.46
C ARG A 117 6.77 9.35 4.66
N GLY A 118 5.62 9.94 4.34
CA GLY A 118 5.61 11.08 3.40
C GLY A 118 4.31 11.87 3.19
N GLU A 119 3.12 11.37 3.51
CA GLU A 119 1.87 12.15 3.30
C GLU A 119 1.41 12.90 4.57
N GLY A 120 2.37 13.37 5.36
CA GLY A 120 2.17 14.19 6.55
C GLY A 120 2.74 15.61 6.44
N GLY A 121 2.89 16.17 5.24
CA GLY A 121 3.41 17.52 5.06
C GLY A 121 3.17 18.06 3.65
N GLY A 122 2.16 18.92 3.50
CA GLY A 122 1.87 19.50 2.18
C GLY A 122 0.67 20.45 2.11
N GLY A 123 0.35 21.17 3.20
CA GLY A 123 -0.66 22.24 3.18
C GLY A 123 0.01 23.61 3.08
N GLY A 124 0.59 23.91 1.92
CA GLY A 124 1.14 25.23 1.61
C GLY A 124 0.04 26.28 1.52
N GLY A 125 0.06 27.25 2.42
CA GLY A 125 -0.78 28.45 2.39
C GLY A 125 0.04 29.69 2.73
N ARG A 126 1.08 30.00 1.94
CA ARG A 126 1.72 31.32 1.96
C ARG A 126 0.79 32.28 1.20
N SER A 127 -0.18 32.85 1.91
CA SER A 127 -0.99 33.96 1.40
C SER A 127 -0.13 35.23 1.36
N GLY A 128 -0.21 35.91 0.23
CA GLY A 128 0.66 37.02 -0.17
C GLY A 128 0.49 38.30 0.63
N GLY A 129 1.52 39.13 0.53
CA GLY A 129 1.55 40.50 0.99
C GLY A 129 2.70 41.21 0.28
N GLY A 130 2.46 41.64 -0.96
CA GLY A 130 3.37 42.50 -1.70
C GLY A 130 3.46 43.87 -1.05
N GLY A 131 4.66 44.27 -0.66
CA GLY A 131 4.98 45.60 -0.14
C GLY A 131 6.11 46.19 -0.96
N TYR A 132 5.77 47.14 -1.81
CA TYR A 132 6.71 47.98 -2.54
C TYR A 132 7.41 48.91 -1.56
N VAL A 133 8.74 48.90 -1.54
CA VAL A 133 9.53 49.98 -0.93
C VAL A 133 10.67 50.34 -1.89
N GLU A 134 10.48 51.47 -2.55
CA GLU A 134 11.44 52.20 -3.35
C GLU A 134 12.32 53.04 -2.40
N GLN A 135 13.64 52.84 -2.40
CA GLN A 135 14.58 53.89 -1.98
C GLN A 135 16.02 53.62 -2.44
N GLY A 136 16.47 54.41 -3.43
CA GLY A 136 17.73 55.14 -3.34
C GLY A 136 19.05 54.46 -3.77
N GLY A 137 19.62 54.97 -4.87
CA GLY A 137 20.93 55.63 -4.78
C GLY A 137 22.14 55.00 -5.50
N GLY A 138 22.64 55.71 -6.52
CA GLY A 138 24.03 55.70 -7.02
C GLY A 138 24.37 54.55 -7.98
N GLY A 139 24.81 54.74 -9.22
CA GLY A 139 25.69 55.76 -9.79
C GLY A 139 27.08 55.14 -9.98
N GLY A 140 27.48 54.80 -11.21
CA GLY A 140 28.84 54.32 -11.50
C GLY A 140 29.00 53.66 -12.87
N TYR A 141 29.92 54.21 -13.65
CA TYR A 141 30.28 54.02 -15.05
C TYR A 141 31.33 52.91 -15.27
N ASP A 142 31.67 52.69 -16.55
CA ASP A 142 32.85 51.99 -17.12
C ASP A 142 32.63 50.53 -17.57
N GLN A 143 32.47 50.19 -18.87
CA GLN A 143 33.34 50.27 -20.06
C GLN A 143 34.25 49.03 -20.24
N GLY A 144 34.20 48.44 -21.45
CA GLY A 144 35.04 47.33 -21.93
C GLY A 144 34.22 46.05 -22.18
N GLY A 145 34.01 45.54 -23.41
CA GLY A 145 34.81 45.57 -24.62
C GLY A 145 35.53 44.23 -24.78
N GLY A 146 35.11 43.37 -25.71
CA GLY A 146 35.79 42.09 -25.98
C GLY A 146 35.02 41.14 -26.90
N TYR A 147 35.33 41.23 -28.19
CA TYR A 147 35.03 40.32 -29.29
C TYR A 147 35.90 39.04 -29.22
N ASP A 148 35.42 37.90 -29.74
CA ASP A 148 36.12 36.91 -30.62
C ASP A 148 35.25 35.62 -30.69
N GLN A 149 34.56 35.25 -31.78
CA GLN A 149 34.98 34.75 -33.10
C GLN A 149 35.26 33.22 -33.14
N GLY A 150 34.41 32.48 -33.88
CA GLY A 150 34.88 31.57 -34.94
C GLY A 150 35.12 30.06 -34.68
N GLY A 151 34.09 29.24 -34.93
CA GLY A 151 34.14 28.06 -35.84
C GLY A 151 34.96 26.79 -35.45
N PRO A 152 35.08 25.79 -36.36
CA PRO A 152 34.10 24.69 -36.52
C PRO A 152 34.71 23.26 -36.68
N SER A 153 33.83 22.26 -36.86
CA SER A 153 34.00 21.05 -37.72
C SER A 153 34.61 19.73 -37.20
N GLY A 154 33.96 18.64 -37.61
CA GLY A 154 34.55 17.31 -37.93
C GLY A 154 34.42 16.24 -36.83
N GLY A 155 34.01 14.98 -37.06
CA GLY A 155 33.77 14.20 -38.27
C GLY A 155 34.24 12.75 -38.06
N GLY A 156 33.42 11.74 -38.42
CA GLY A 156 33.77 10.32 -38.64
C GLY A 156 34.24 9.51 -37.40
N SER A 157 34.19 8.18 -37.32
CA SER A 157 33.99 7.13 -38.34
C SER A 157 33.68 5.77 -37.66
N SER A 158 32.82 4.97 -38.30
CA SER A 158 32.93 3.53 -38.59
C SER A 158 33.60 2.52 -37.62
N SER A 159 32.86 1.44 -37.30
CA SER A 159 33.24 0.01 -37.35
C SER A 159 32.16 -0.78 -36.59
N GLY A 160 31.55 -1.89 -37.03
CA GLY A 160 31.91 -2.90 -38.01
C GLY A 160 31.63 -4.29 -37.41
N GLY A 161 30.86 -5.13 -38.12
CA GLY A 161 30.68 -6.58 -37.88
C GLY A 161 29.42 -6.95 -37.07
N GLY A 162 28.49 -7.80 -37.50
CA GLY A 162 28.46 -8.79 -38.59
C GLY A 162 28.26 -10.21 -38.01
N GLY A 163 27.21 -10.93 -38.43
CA GLY A 163 27.18 -12.41 -38.35
C GLY A 163 25.85 -13.08 -37.96
N GLN A 164 25.16 -13.61 -38.97
CA GLN A 164 24.02 -14.55 -38.95
C GLN A 164 24.16 -15.83 -38.09
N ARG A 165 23.00 -16.42 -37.71
CA ARG A 165 22.47 -17.80 -38.00
C ARG A 165 21.23 -18.05 -37.10
N GLY A 166 20.01 -18.28 -37.60
CA GLY A 166 19.44 -19.55 -38.14
C GLY A 166 19.08 -20.53 -37.01
N GLY A 167 17.92 -21.21 -36.85
CA GLY A 167 16.67 -21.39 -37.59
C GLY A 167 15.78 -22.42 -36.85
N PHE A 168 14.46 -22.35 -37.10
CA PHE A 168 13.31 -23.29 -36.99
C PHE A 168 13.31 -24.62 -36.20
N GLY A 169 12.12 -24.90 -35.62
CA GLY A 169 11.54 -26.24 -35.32
C GLY A 169 11.17 -26.41 -33.84
N GLY A 170 9.98 -26.84 -33.37
CA GLY A 170 8.80 -27.46 -33.99
C GLY A 170 8.28 -28.56 -33.04
N GLY A 171 7.02 -28.46 -32.58
CA GLY A 171 6.16 -29.58 -32.16
C GLY A 171 6.40 -30.28 -30.81
N GLY A 172 5.35 -30.39 -29.99
CA GLY A 172 5.32 -31.30 -28.83
C GLY A 172 4.22 -30.99 -27.82
N ALA A 173 2.97 -31.28 -28.17
CA ALA A 173 1.90 -31.50 -27.19
C ALA A 173 1.98 -32.96 -26.72
N GLY A 174 1.83 -33.20 -25.42
CA GLY A 174 1.78 -34.55 -24.85
C GLY A 174 2.14 -34.54 -23.36
N ASP A 175 1.09 -34.67 -22.53
CA ASP A 175 1.06 -35.41 -21.27
C ASP A 175 1.91 -34.88 -20.10
N MET A 176 1.30 -33.97 -19.32
CA MET A 176 1.68 -33.69 -17.92
C MET A 176 0.45 -33.71 -16.98
N ASP A 177 -0.51 -34.59 -17.29
CA ASP A 177 -1.38 -35.16 -16.25
C ASP A 177 -0.59 -36.34 -15.66
N ASP A 178 -0.15 -36.24 -14.40
CA ASP A 178 -0.01 -37.40 -13.49
C ASP A 178 0.35 -36.94 -12.06
N GLU A 179 -0.64 -37.11 -11.19
CA GLU A 179 -0.56 -37.32 -9.72
C GLU A 179 0.08 -36.27 -8.80
N ILE A 180 -0.80 -35.49 -8.16
CA ILE A 180 -0.53 -34.84 -6.86
C ILE A 180 -1.05 -35.79 -5.76
N PRO A 181 -0.20 -36.40 -4.92
CA PRO A 181 -0.67 -37.25 -3.83
C PRO A 181 -1.20 -36.42 -2.65
N PHE A 182 -2.27 -36.94 -2.04
CA PHE A 182 -3.06 -36.38 -0.93
C PHE A 182 -2.28 -36.16 0.37
#